data_AF-A0A5A5RMY5-F1
#
_entry.id   AF-A0A5A5RMY5-F1
#
_cell.length_a   1.000
_cell.length_b   1.000
_cell.length_c   1.000
_cell.angle_alpha   90.00
_cell.angle_beta   90.00
_cell.angle_gamma   90.00
#
_symmetry.space_group_name_H-M   'P 1'
#
loop_
_entity.id
_entity.type
_entity.pdbx_description
1 polymer ?
#
loop_
_entity_poly.entity_id
_entity_poly.type
_entity_poly.pdbx_seq_one_letter_code
_entity_poly.pdbx_strand_id
1 'polypeptide(L)'
;MGTFLGFVWCFERLFVKSPSGRNRFNVLGALNAITHEVILVTNDTYITATQVCELLEKIAALGLTIPITLVLDNARYQKCKIVEELALSLSIELLYLPSYCLISI
;
A
#
# COMPACT_ATOMS: atom_id res chain seq x y z
N MET A 1 15.81 7.29 -27.06
CA MET A 1 16.41 5.97 -26.78
C MET A 1 15.38 5.15 -26.01
N GLY A 2 14.63 4.30 -26.73
CA GLY A 2 13.52 3.52 -26.17
C GLY A 2 14.01 2.27 -25.45
N THR A 3 13.31 1.88 -24.39
CA THR A 3 13.61 0.71 -23.56
C THR A 3 13.29 -0.58 -24.32
N PHE A 4 14.32 -1.41 -24.54
CA PHE A 4 14.20 -2.76 -25.10
C PHE A 4 13.75 -3.73 -23.99
N LEU A 5 12.51 -4.21 -24.07
CA LEU A 5 12.01 -5.25 -23.17
C LEU A 5 12.19 -6.63 -23.81
N GLY A 6 13.45 -7.07 -23.93
CA GLY A 6 13.81 -8.44 -24.30
C GLY A 6 13.49 -8.86 -25.74
N PHE A 7 14.22 -9.87 -26.23
CA PHE A 7 13.90 -10.55 -27.49
C PHE A 7 12.70 -11.48 -27.23
N VAL A 8 11.48 -10.95 -27.27
CA VAL A 8 10.30 -11.79 -27.44
C VAL A 8 10.25 -12.22 -28.91
N TRP A 9 9.97 -13.50 -29.17
CA TRP A 9 9.89 -14.03 -30.53
C TRP A 9 8.67 -13.42 -31.24
N CYS A 10 8.88 -12.40 -32.05
CA CYS A 10 7.82 -11.69 -32.79
C CYS A 10 8.12 -11.76 -34.30
N PHE A 11 7.09 -11.96 -35.12
CA PHE A 11 7.21 -11.91 -36.59
C PHE A 11 7.55 -10.49 -37.11
N GLU A 12 7.18 -9.43 -36.36
CA GLU A 12 7.51 -8.03 -36.66
C GLU A 12 7.79 -7.24 -35.36
N ARG A 13 8.66 -6.23 -35.43
CA ARG A 13 9.05 -5.42 -34.26
C ARG A 13 8.00 -4.34 -33.97
N LEU A 14 7.24 -4.49 -32.90
CA LEU A 14 6.31 -3.46 -32.42
C LEU A 14 7.04 -2.46 -31.50
N PHE A 15 7.10 -1.20 -31.91
CA PHE A 15 7.60 -0.11 -31.07
C PHE A 15 6.43 0.53 -30.30
N VAL A 16 6.29 0.20 -29.02
CA VAL A 16 5.36 0.89 -28.13
C VAL A 16 6.05 2.12 -27.55
N LYS A 17 5.47 3.31 -27.77
CA LYS A 17 5.92 4.52 -27.07
C LYS A 17 5.66 4.33 -25.59
N SER A 18 6.72 4.25 -24.78
CA SER A 18 6.55 4.31 -23.34
C SER A 18 6.03 5.69 -22.94
N PRO A 19 5.06 5.78 -22.01
CA PRO A 19 4.61 7.07 -21.49
C PRO A 19 5.84 7.82 -20.95
N SER A 20 6.13 8.97 -21.54
CA SER A 20 7.25 9.82 -21.15
C SER A 20 6.82 10.65 -19.95
N GLY A 21 7.08 10.13 -18.75
CA GLY A 21 6.76 10.77 -17.47
C GLY A 21 6.67 9.75 -16.35
N ARG A 22 7.34 10.01 -15.22
CA ARG A 22 7.28 9.14 -14.03
C ARG A 22 6.12 9.60 -13.14
N ASN A 23 4.89 9.47 -13.62
CA ASN A 23 3.71 9.65 -12.79
C ASN A 23 3.31 8.30 -12.21
N ARG A 24 3.63 8.07 -10.94
CA ARG A 24 3.25 6.86 -10.22
C ARG A 24 2.05 7.19 -9.36
N PHE A 25 0.89 6.67 -9.73
CA PHE A 25 -0.28 6.72 -8.87
C PHE A 25 -0.09 5.67 -7.78
N ASN A 26 -0.02 6.10 -6.53
CA ASN A 26 0.10 5.21 -5.39
C ASN A 26 -1.27 5.03 -4.75
N VAL A 27 -1.67 3.79 -4.60
CA VAL A 27 -2.91 3.41 -3.92
C VAL A 27 -2.52 2.63 -2.68
N LEU A 28 -2.76 3.21 -1.50
CA LEU A 28 -2.67 2.52 -0.23
C LEU A 28 -4.09 2.04 0.11
N GLY A 29 -4.29 0.74 0.21
CA GLY A 29 -5.60 0.15 0.48
C GLY A 29 -5.57 -0.75 1.69
N ALA A 30 -6.61 -0.68 2.52
CA ALA A 30 -6.89 -1.65 3.57
C ALA A 30 -8.25 -2.30 3.29
N LEU A 31 -8.31 -3.63 3.40
CA LEU A 31 -9.53 -4.40 3.27
C LEU A 31 -10.02 -4.78 4.67
N ASN A 32 -11.27 -4.45 4.97
CA ASN A 32 -11.93 -4.99 6.16
C ASN A 32 -12.31 -6.44 5.90
N ALA A 33 -11.74 -7.40 6.65
CA ALA A 33 -12.00 -8.82 6.45
C ALA A 33 -13.44 -9.26 6.81
N ILE A 34 -14.18 -8.46 7.59
CA ILE A 34 -15.54 -8.77 8.02
C ILE A 34 -16.56 -8.19 7.04
N THR A 35 -16.49 -6.87 6.80
CA THR A 35 -17.45 -6.18 5.92
C THR A 35 -17.08 -6.26 4.44
N HIS A 36 -15.85 -6.71 4.12
CA HIS A 36 -15.26 -6.67 2.77
C HIS A 36 -15.19 -5.27 2.16
N GLU A 37 -15.31 -4.23 2.99
CA GLU A 37 -15.17 -2.85 2.55
C GLU A 37 -13.69 -2.51 2.37
N VAL A 38 -13.39 -1.79 1.28
CA VAL A 38 -12.04 -1.36 0.96
C VAL A 38 -11.91 0.13 1.28
N ILE A 39 -10.99 0.45 2.16
CA ILE A 39 -10.63 1.83 2.51
C ILE A 39 -9.39 2.18 1.71
N LEU A 40 -9.47 3.23 0.89
CA LEU A 40 -8.41 3.64 -0.02
C LEU A 40 -7.89 5.04 0.34
N VAL A 41 -6.57 5.17 0.32
CA VAL A 41 -5.86 6.45 0.33
C VAL A 41 -5.05 6.50 -0.96
N THR A 42 -5.44 7.41 -1.86
CA THR A 42 -4.82 7.57 -3.18
C THR A 42 -3.95 8.81 -3.20
N ASN A 43 -2.73 8.68 -3.73
CA ASN A 43 -1.80 9.79 -3.84
C ASN A 43 -1.08 9.78 -5.21
N ASP A 44 -0.90 10.96 -5.80
CA ASP A 44 -0.24 11.14 -7.10
C ASP A 44 1.30 11.20 -7.01
N THR A 45 1.87 11.19 -5.80
CA THR A 45 3.30 11.44 -5.55
C THR A 45 4.04 10.23 -4.96
N TYR A 46 4.29 10.19 -3.65
CA TYR A 46 5.02 9.14 -2.95
C TYR A 46 4.26 8.68 -1.71
N ILE A 47 4.35 7.39 -1.40
CA ILE A 47 3.83 6.84 -0.14
C ILE A 47 4.80 7.21 0.99
N THR A 48 4.32 8.01 1.93
CA THR A 48 5.02 8.40 3.16
C THR A 48 4.25 7.91 4.39
N ALA A 49 4.90 7.89 5.55
CA ALA A 49 4.29 7.51 6.82
C ALA A 49 3.00 8.30 7.14
N THR A 50 2.91 9.56 6.69
CA THR A 50 1.71 10.40 6.84
C THR A 50 0.47 9.80 6.19
N GLN A 51 0.62 9.15 5.03
CA GLN A 51 -0.51 8.51 4.33
C GLN A 51 -0.95 7.23 5.04
N VAL A 52 -0.04 6.55 5.72
CA VAL A 52 -0.36 5.40 6.59
C VAL A 52 -1.11 5.87 7.83
N CYS A 53 -0.70 6.98 8.45
CA CYS A 53 -1.44 7.58 9.56
C CYS A 53 -2.85 8.00 9.15
N GLU A 54 -3.01 8.64 7.98
CA GLU A 54 -4.33 9.01 7.45
C GLU A 54 -5.24 7.78 7.28
N LEU A 55 -4.67 6.65 6.83
CA LEU A 55 -5.41 5.40 6.73
C LEU A 55 -5.83 4.86 8.10
N LEU A 56 -4.95 4.91 9.11
CA LEU A 56 -5.28 4.51 10.48
C LEU A 56 -6.37 5.40 11.10
N GLU A 57 -6.31 6.71 10.88
CA GLU A 57 -7.35 7.65 11.32
C GLU A 57 -8.70 7.36 10.66
N LYS A 58 -8.72 7.08 9.35
CA LYS A 58 -9.95 6.67 8.64
C LYS A 58 -10.54 5.38 9.21
N ILE A 59 -9.69 4.42 9.57
CA ILE A 59 -10.12 3.17 10.21
C ILE A 59 -10.71 3.45 11.60
N ALA A 60 -10.04 4.28 12.41
CA ALA A 60 -10.55 4.64 13.74
C ALA A 60 -11.86 5.44 13.66
N ALA A 61 -12.02 6.29 12.65
CA ALA A 61 -13.25 7.06 12.41
C ALA A 61 -14.47 6.18 12.09
N LEU A 62 -14.28 4.92 11.69
CA LEU A 62 -15.38 3.96 11.54
C LEU A 62 -16.01 3.57 12.89
N GLY A 63 -15.39 3.91 14.02
CA GLY A 63 -15.97 3.71 15.35
C GLY A 63 -16.21 2.23 15.70
N LEU A 64 -15.42 1.33 15.10
CA LEU A 64 -15.55 -0.11 15.31
C LEU A 64 -15.27 -0.44 16.78
N THR A 65 -16.20 -1.15 17.43
CA THR A 65 -16.10 -1.51 18.85
C THR A 65 -15.30 -2.80 19.09
N ILE A 66 -14.72 -3.36 18.03
CA ILE A 66 -14.03 -4.65 17.99
C ILE A 66 -12.52 -4.37 17.94
N PRO A 67 -11.66 -5.18 18.59
CA PRO A 67 -10.21 -5.05 18.42
C PRO A 67 -9.82 -5.12 16.93
N ILE A 68 -9.07 -4.12 16.47
CA ILE A 68 -8.62 -4.01 15.08
C ILE A 68 -7.17 -4.46 15.02
N THR A 69 -6.91 -5.54 14.27
CA THR A 69 -5.55 -5.97 13.92
C THR A 69 -5.29 -5.63 12.47
N LEU A 70 -4.30 -4.77 12.23
CA LEU A 70 -3.88 -4.35 10.91
C LEU A 70 -2.67 -5.19 10.47
N VAL A 71 -2.83 -5.97 9.39
CA VAL A 71 -1.74 -6.76 8.81
C VAL A 71 -1.01 -5.94 7.75
N LEU A 72 0.29 -5.75 7.96
CA LEU A 72 1.15 -4.84 7.21
C LEU A 72 2.38 -5.56 6.65
N ASP A 73 2.95 -5.00 5.57
CA ASP A 73 4.21 -5.49 5.01
C ASP A 73 5.41 -4.95 5.79
N ASN A 74 6.62 -5.43 5.48
CA ASN A 74 7.83 -4.96 6.14
C ASN A 74 8.41 -3.69 5.50
N ALA A 75 7.58 -2.80 4.95
CA ALA A 75 8.07 -1.56 4.35
C ALA A 75 8.48 -0.54 5.41
N ARG A 76 9.57 0.19 5.12
CA ARG A 76 10.16 1.18 6.04
C ARG A 76 9.18 2.29 6.46
N TYR A 77 8.27 2.69 5.56
CA TYR A 77 7.28 3.74 5.84
C TYR A 77 6.13 3.26 6.74
N GLN A 78 5.90 1.95 6.83
CA GLN A 78 4.90 1.36 7.74
C GLN A 78 5.45 1.21 9.16
N LYS A 79 6.76 0.93 9.30
CA LYS A 79 7.47 0.78 10.59
C LYS A 79 8.01 2.09 11.20
N CYS A 80 7.38 3.21 10.86
CA CYS A 80 7.79 4.49 11.42
C CYS A 80 7.24 4.65 12.84
N LYS A 81 8.03 5.24 13.75
CA LYS A 81 7.61 5.49 15.15
C LYS A 81 6.28 6.23 15.25
N ILE A 82 6.06 7.21 14.36
CA ILE A 82 4.82 7.98 14.30
C ILE A 82 3.60 7.07 14.03
N VAL A 83 3.77 6.05 13.19
CA VAL A 83 2.70 5.09 12.87
C VAL A 83 2.44 4.17 14.05
N GLU A 84 3.49 3.68 14.73
CA GLU A 84 3.37 2.85 15.93
C GLU A 84 2.73 3.61 17.10
N GLU A 85 3.15 4.86 17.35
CA GLU A 85 2.56 5.73 18.38
C GLU A 85 1.09 6.04 18.10
N LEU A 86 0.74 6.33 16.85
CA LEU A 86 -0.64 6.59 16.46
C LEU A 86 -1.50 5.32 16.59
N ALA A 87 -0.99 4.16 16.16
CA ALA A 87 -1.69 2.88 16.33
C ALA A 87 -1.94 2.55 17.81
N LEU A 88 -0.96 2.79 18.69
CA LEU A 88 -1.12 2.65 20.13
C LEU A 88 -2.20 3.59 20.69
N SER A 89 -2.22 4.85 20.26
CA SER A 89 -3.24 5.82 20.69
C SER A 89 -4.65 5.43 20.27
N LEU A 90 -4.78 4.77 19.12
CA LEU A 90 -6.05 4.31 18.54
C LEU A 90 -6.41 2.88 18.98
N SER A 91 -5.59 2.24 19.82
CA SER A 91 -5.74 0.83 20.24
C SER A 91 -5.81 -0.16 19.07
N ILE A 92 -5.02 0.09 18.02
CA ILE A 92 -4.89 -0.76 16.84
C ILE A 92 -3.63 -1.62 16.97
N GLU A 93 -3.79 -2.93 16.82
CA GLU A 93 -2.66 -3.86 16.83
C GLU A 93 -2.02 -3.91 15.44
N LEU A 94 -0.70 -3.71 15.36
CA LEU A 94 0.05 -3.80 14.10
C LEU A 94 0.74 -5.18 14.00
N LEU A 95 0.33 -5.98 13.01
CA LEU A 95 0.95 -7.27 12.70
C LEU A 95 1.78 -7.15 11.43
N TYR A 96 3.09 -7.39 11.52
CA TYR A 96 3.97 -7.38 10.36
C TYR A 96 4.22 -8.77 9.81
N LEU A 97 4.14 -8.91 8.50
CA LEU A 97 4.49 -10.14 7.81
C LEU A 97 6.00 -10.43 7.90
N PRO A 98 6.39 -11.72 7.93
CA PRO A 98 7.79 -12.09 7.81
C PRO A 98 8.38 -11.63 6.47
N SER A 99 9.67 -11.30 6.48
CA SER A 99 10.40 -10.81 5.31
C SER A 99 10.30 -11.80 4.13
N TYR A 100 10.08 -11.27 2.92
CA TYR A 100 9.96 -12.04 1.66
C TYR A 100 8.73 -12.94 1.53
N CYS A 101 7.73 -12.83 2.41
CA CYS A 101 6.41 -13.39 2.15
C CYS A 101 5.62 -12.44 1.25
N LEU A 102 5.45 -12.83 -0.02
CA LEU A 102 4.37 -12.31 -0.84
C LEU A 102 3.08 -12.90 -0.27
N ILE A 103 2.18 -12.04 0.22
CA ILE A 103 0.85 -12.47 0.64
C ILE A 103 0.18 -13.20 -0.53
N SER A 104 -0.13 -14.47 -0.32
CA SER A 104 -1.07 -15.25 -1.13
C SER A 104 -2.31 -15.38 -0.25
N ILE A 105 -3.21 -14.40 -0.34
CA ILE A 105 -4.59 -14.49 0.17
C ILE A 105 -5.47 -14.94 -0.99
#